data_AF-A0A165IHJ7-F1
#
_entry.id   AF-A0A165IHJ7-F1
#
_cell.length_a   1.000
_cell.length_b   1.000
_cell.length_c   1.000
_cell.angle_alpha   90.00
_cell.angle_beta   90.00
_cell.angle_gamma   90.00
#
_symmetry.space_group_name_H-M   'P 1'
#
loop_
_entity.id
_entity.type
_entity.pdbx_description
1 polymer ?
#
loop_
_entity_poly.entity_id
_entity_poly.type
_entity_poly.pdbx_seq_one_letter_code
_entity_poly.pdbx_strand_id
1 'polypeptide(L)'
;SSFKQRLAATEMPPPGPAYFDARRALWWTPGAKPPRQAKTSAARRRLERLLSQNGATESDQVWTSGLNEVWKALISGSPLKIPLPLDMVVKILMAGWIRDGTWPRGGVAPEPDDEL
;
A
#
# COMPACT_ATOMS: atom_id res chain seq x y z
N SER A 1 -10.38 -7.57 -17.19
CA SER A 1 -10.98 -8.81 -16.67
C SER A 1 -10.82 -8.87 -15.17
N SER A 2 -11.88 -9.19 -14.45
CA SER A 2 -11.76 -9.50 -13.03
C SER A 2 -11.06 -10.85 -12.87
N PHE A 3 -10.33 -11.06 -11.78
CA PHE A 3 -9.71 -12.36 -11.51
C PHE A 3 -10.75 -13.50 -11.49
N LYS A 4 -11.95 -13.25 -10.94
CA LYS A 4 -13.05 -14.22 -10.89
C LYS A 4 -13.45 -14.74 -12.28
N GLN A 5 -13.50 -13.87 -13.29
CA GLN A 5 -13.81 -14.28 -14.67
C GLN A 5 -12.71 -15.18 -15.24
N ARG A 6 -11.43 -14.85 -14.98
CA ARG A 6 -10.30 -15.68 -15.43
C ARG A 6 -10.33 -17.05 -14.77
N LEU A 7 -10.60 -17.09 -13.46
CA LEU A 7 -10.69 -18.33 -12.71
C LEU A 7 -11.83 -19.23 -13.21
N ALA A 8 -13.00 -18.66 -13.51
CA ALA A 8 -14.13 -19.41 -14.07
C ALA A 8 -13.88 -19.94 -15.49
N ALA A 9 -13.00 -19.28 -16.26
CA ALA A 9 -12.66 -19.67 -17.63
C ALA A 9 -11.46 -20.63 -17.73
N THR A 10 -10.77 -20.89 -16.61
CA THR A 10 -9.59 -21.78 -16.57
C THR A 10 -10.02 -23.13 -16.04
N GLU A 11 -9.64 -24.22 -16.72
CA GLU A 11 -9.77 -25.56 -16.15
C GLU A 11 -8.79 -25.71 -14.98
N MET A 12 -9.35 -25.85 -13.79
CA MET A 12 -8.60 -25.97 -12.54
C MET A 12 -8.48 -27.44 -12.15
N PRO A 13 -7.34 -27.87 -11.58
CA PRO A 13 -7.21 -29.22 -11.04
C PRO A 13 -8.16 -29.43 -9.84
N PRO A 14 -8.33 -30.66 -9.33
CA PRO A 14 -9.11 -30.90 -8.12
C PRO A 14 -8.56 -30.12 -6.92
N PRO A 15 -9.40 -29.76 -5.93
CA PRO A 15 -8.97 -29.05 -4.72
C PRO A 15 -7.79 -29.75 -4.02
N GLY A 16 -6.73 -28.99 -3.73
CA GLY A 16 -5.49 -29.48 -3.15
C GLY A 16 -4.32 -28.54 -3.44
N PRO A 17 -3.07 -28.94 -3.16
CA PRO A 17 -1.88 -28.12 -3.43
C PRO A 17 -1.77 -27.68 -4.89
N ALA A 18 -2.04 -28.58 -5.84
CA ALA A 18 -2.04 -28.27 -7.26
C ALA A 18 -3.09 -27.20 -7.64
N TYR A 19 -4.25 -27.18 -6.99
CA TYR A 19 -5.26 -26.13 -7.18
C TYR A 19 -4.76 -24.79 -6.66
N PHE A 20 -4.11 -24.78 -5.50
CA PHE A 20 -3.51 -23.57 -4.95
C PHE A 20 -2.48 -22.98 -5.90
N ASP A 21 -1.56 -23.81 -6.39
CA ASP A 21 -0.49 -23.38 -7.29
C ASP A 21 -1.03 -22.86 -8.64
N ALA A 22 -1.96 -23.60 -9.25
CA ALA A 22 -2.62 -23.17 -10.48
C ALA A 22 -3.37 -21.83 -10.29
N ARG A 23 -4.07 -21.68 -9.17
CA ARG A 23 -4.84 -20.47 -8.87
C ARG A 23 -3.91 -19.29 -8.62
N ARG A 24 -2.78 -19.52 -7.94
CA ARG A 24 -1.75 -18.51 -7.65
C ARG A 24 -1.07 -18.05 -8.94
N ALA A 25 -0.70 -18.97 -9.84
CA ALA A 25 -0.15 -18.63 -11.16
C ALA A 25 -1.13 -17.75 -11.97
N LEU A 26 -2.42 -18.10 -11.95
CA LEU A 26 -3.46 -17.29 -12.60
C LEU A 26 -3.64 -15.91 -11.96
N TRP A 27 -3.53 -15.82 -10.63
CA TRP A 27 -3.62 -14.57 -9.89
C TRP A 27 -2.50 -13.61 -10.26
N TRP A 28 -1.28 -14.13 -10.42
CA TRP A 28 -0.09 -13.37 -10.79
C TRP A 28 -0.04 -12.95 -12.25
N THR A 29 -0.88 -13.53 -13.11
CA THR A 29 -0.93 -13.12 -14.52
C THR A 29 -1.39 -11.64 -14.59
N PRO A 30 -0.62 -10.74 -15.22
CA PRO A 30 -0.99 -9.33 -15.34
C PRO A 30 -2.35 -9.15 -16.02
N GLY A 31 -3.15 -8.20 -15.51
CA GLY A 31 -4.42 -7.86 -16.14
C GLY A 31 -4.21 -7.12 -17.46
N ALA A 32 -5.13 -7.27 -18.42
CA ALA A 32 -5.09 -6.62 -19.73
C ALA A 32 -5.12 -5.07 -19.69
N LYS A 33 -5.49 -4.47 -18.54
CA LYS A 33 -5.46 -3.02 -18.37
C LYS A 33 -4.26 -2.67 -17.50
N PRO A 34 -3.25 -1.97 -18.03
CA PRO A 34 -2.20 -1.43 -17.18
C PRO A 34 -2.82 -0.47 -16.15
N PRO A 35 -2.22 -0.34 -14.95
CA PRO A 35 -2.69 0.62 -13.97
C PRO A 35 -2.74 2.00 -14.62
N ARG A 36 -3.90 2.66 -14.53
CA ARG A 36 -4.09 3.99 -15.09
C ARG A 36 -3.10 4.93 -14.40
N GLN A 37 -2.20 5.54 -15.17
CA GLN A 37 -1.30 6.55 -14.65
C GLN A 37 -2.14 7.67 -14.03
N ALA A 38 -1.98 7.86 -12.72
CA ALA A 38 -2.69 8.91 -12.00
C ALA A 38 -2.19 10.27 -12.51
N LYS A 39 -3.11 11.16 -12.87
CA LYS A 39 -2.75 12.54 -13.23
C LYS A 39 -2.03 13.21 -12.05
N THR A 40 -0.83 13.72 -12.28
CA THR A 40 -0.06 14.41 -11.24
C THR A 40 -0.64 15.79 -10.99
N SER A 41 -1.24 16.02 -9.81
CA SER A 41 -1.66 17.35 -9.38
C SER A 41 -0.51 18.13 -8.71
N ALA A 42 -0.65 19.45 -8.61
CA ALA A 42 0.32 20.28 -7.85
C ALA A 42 0.40 19.84 -6.37
N ALA A 43 -0.75 19.54 -5.75
CA ALA A 43 -0.82 19.02 -4.39
C ALA A 43 -0.07 17.69 -4.24
N ARG A 44 -0.25 16.75 -5.20
CA ARG A 44 0.49 15.48 -5.20
C ARG A 44 2.00 15.71 -5.31
N ARG A 45 2.46 16.57 -6.22
CA ARG A 45 3.90 16.88 -6.39
C ARG A 45 4.49 17.53 -5.14
N ARG A 46 3.73 18.37 -4.43
CA ARG A 46 4.14 18.94 -3.14
C ARG A 46 4.29 17.85 -2.09
N LEU A 47 3.31 16.97 -1.97
CA LEU A 47 3.34 15.85 -1.02
C LEU A 47 4.50 14.91 -1.30
N GLU A 48 4.74 14.57 -2.57
CA GLU A 48 5.87 13.75 -3.01
C GLU A 48 7.21 14.38 -2.62
N ARG A 49 7.38 15.69 -2.82
CA ARG A 49 8.59 16.43 -2.43
C ARG A 49 8.81 16.48 -0.92
N LEU A 50 7.74 16.58 -0.14
CA LEU A 50 7.82 16.53 1.33
C LEU A 50 8.27 15.15 1.81
N LEU A 51 7.69 14.10 1.24
CA LEU A 51 7.99 12.71 1.60
C LEU A 51 9.32 12.18 1.04
N SER A 52 9.94 12.89 0.09
CA SER A 52 11.26 12.53 -0.44
C SER A 52 12.43 13.04 0.41
N GLN A 53 12.16 13.83 1.45
CA GLN A 53 13.19 14.32 2.37
C GLN A 53 13.65 13.20 3.31
N ASN A 54 14.95 13.14 3.62
CA ASN A 54 15.46 12.22 4.62
C ASN A 54 14.84 12.56 5.99
N GLY A 55 14.32 11.54 6.68
CA GLY A 55 13.64 11.73 7.97
C GLY A 55 12.26 12.40 7.87
N ALA A 56 11.63 12.41 6.68
CA ALA A 56 10.34 13.06 6.48
C ALA A 56 9.23 12.49 7.38
N THR A 57 9.31 11.21 7.75
CA THR A 57 8.32 10.54 8.59
C THR A 57 8.41 10.97 10.05
N GLU A 58 9.60 11.34 10.52
CA GLU A 58 9.85 11.82 11.88
C GLU A 58 9.79 13.35 11.98
N SER A 59 9.91 14.07 10.87
CA SER A 59 9.97 15.54 10.87
C SER A 59 8.65 16.20 11.24
N ASP A 60 8.64 16.96 12.34
CA ASP A 60 7.47 17.75 12.78
C ASP A 60 7.16 18.92 11.85
N GLN A 61 8.17 19.46 11.17
CA GLN A 61 7.98 20.46 10.14
C GLN A 61 7.20 19.88 8.95
N VAL A 62 7.56 18.68 8.50
CA VAL A 62 6.83 17.99 7.42
C VAL A 62 5.41 17.68 7.87
N TRP A 63 5.23 17.22 9.11
CA TRP A 63 3.91 16.95 9.70
C TRP A 63 2.98 18.16 9.66
N THR A 64 3.44 19.29 10.17
CA THR A 64 2.68 20.54 10.26
C THR A 64 2.48 21.22 8.90
N SER A 65 3.31 20.91 7.90
CA SER A 65 3.19 21.48 6.55
C SER A 65 2.00 20.96 5.71
N GLY A 66 1.15 20.12 6.31
CA GLY A 66 -0.09 19.58 5.73
C GLY A 66 -0.14 18.06 5.63
N LEU A 67 0.91 17.34 6.07
CA LEU A 67 0.91 15.87 6.08
C LEU A 67 -0.13 15.31 7.06
N ASN A 68 -0.34 15.98 8.19
CA ASN A 68 -1.33 15.59 9.21
C ASN A 68 -2.77 15.52 8.64
N GLU A 69 -3.17 16.47 7.79
CA GLU A 69 -4.50 16.50 7.18
C GLU A 69 -4.67 15.37 6.15
N VAL A 70 -3.61 15.05 5.40
CA VAL A 70 -3.62 13.90 4.48
C VAL A 70 -3.74 12.60 5.27
N TRP A 71 -3.01 12.46 6.38
CA TRP A 71 -3.09 11.30 7.26
C TRP A 71 -4.50 11.14 7.87
N LYS A 72 -5.09 12.21 8.43
CA LYS A 72 -6.47 12.20 8.95
C LYS A 72 -7.49 11.76 7.89
N ALA A 73 -7.35 12.25 6.66
CA ALA A 73 -8.21 11.84 5.55
C ALA A 73 -8.06 10.35 5.23
N LEU A 74 -6.84 9.80 5.27
CA LEU A 74 -6.60 8.38 5.04
C LEU A 74 -7.22 7.51 6.13
N ILE A 75 -6.97 7.80 7.41
CA ILE A 75 -7.47 6.98 8.53
C ILE A 75 -8.99 7.07 8.73
N SER A 76 -9.62 8.17 8.30
CA SER A 76 -11.08 8.32 8.30
C SER A 76 -11.78 7.54 7.19
N GLY A 77 -11.02 6.87 6.31
CA GLY A 77 -11.58 6.15 5.16
C GLY A 77 -12.08 7.08 4.06
N SER A 78 -11.64 8.34 4.03
CA SER A 78 -12.05 9.28 2.98
C SER A 78 -11.54 8.81 1.61
N PRO A 79 -12.40 8.73 0.58
CA PRO A 79 -11.97 8.23 -0.72
C PRO A 79 -10.97 9.18 -1.38
N LEU A 80 -9.89 8.61 -1.93
CA LEU A 80 -8.89 9.38 -2.66
C LEU A 80 -9.42 9.85 -4.02
N LYS A 81 -9.55 11.17 -4.19
CA LYS A 81 -9.91 11.80 -5.48
C LYS A 81 -8.89 11.51 -6.58
N ILE A 82 -7.62 11.40 -6.20
CA ILE A 82 -6.48 11.09 -7.08
C ILE A 82 -5.74 9.90 -6.47
N PRO A 83 -5.51 8.81 -7.23
CA PRO A 83 -4.73 7.69 -6.72
C PRO A 83 -3.32 8.14 -6.28
N LEU A 84 -2.88 7.63 -5.14
CA LEU A 84 -1.53 7.86 -4.61
C LEU A 84 -0.68 6.59 -4.79
N PRO A 85 0.64 6.72 -5.03
CA PRO A 85 1.55 5.59 -4.97
C PRO A 85 1.53 4.95 -3.60
N LEU A 86 1.60 3.62 -3.55
CA LEU A 86 1.56 2.86 -2.29
C LEU A 86 2.70 3.27 -1.34
N ASP A 87 3.91 3.46 -1.85
CA ASP A 87 5.06 3.93 -1.05
C ASP A 87 4.76 5.24 -0.30
N MET A 88 4.12 6.21 -0.98
CA MET A 88 3.72 7.47 -0.33
C MET A 88 2.69 7.22 0.77
N VAL A 89 1.69 6.37 0.52
CA VAL A 89 0.67 6.02 1.51
C VAL A 89 1.30 5.39 2.75
N VAL A 90 2.23 4.43 2.56
CA VAL A 90 2.95 3.78 3.64
C VAL A 90 3.73 4.81 4.48
N LYS A 91 4.45 5.74 3.85
CA LYS A 91 5.17 6.81 4.56
C LYS A 91 4.25 7.72 5.35
N ILE A 92 3.10 8.11 4.80
CA ILE A 92 2.10 8.95 5.49
C ILE A 92 1.55 8.22 6.72
N LEU A 93 1.19 6.95 6.57
CA LEU A 93 0.68 6.12 7.68
C LEU A 93 1.74 5.94 8.76
N MET A 94 2.97 5.60 8.37
CA MET A 94 4.10 5.46 9.27
C MET A 94 4.35 6.76 10.06
N ALA A 95 4.32 7.92 9.41
CA ALA A 95 4.48 9.21 10.07
C ALA A 95 3.41 9.47 11.15
N GLY A 96 2.17 9.05 10.92
CA GLY A 96 1.11 9.15 11.92
C GLY A 96 1.27 8.14 13.05
N TRP A 97 1.52 6.86 12.74
CA TRP A 97 1.74 5.82 13.74
C TRP A 97 2.93 6.10 14.65
N ILE A 98 3.99 6.70 14.09
CA ILE A 98 5.14 7.16 14.86
C ILE A 98 4.72 8.19 15.93
N ARG A 99 3.77 9.06 15.63
CA ARG A 99 3.31 10.13 16.55
C ARG A 99 2.30 9.64 17.56
N ASP A 100 1.44 8.72 17.16
CA ASP A 100 0.47 8.08 18.05
C ASP A 100 1.11 6.98 18.92
N GLY A 101 2.42 6.71 18.76
CA GLY A 101 3.14 5.69 19.50
C GLY A 101 2.80 4.26 19.10
N THR A 102 2.05 4.07 18.01
CA THR A 102 1.64 2.75 17.51
C THR A 102 2.69 2.12 16.60
N TRP A 103 3.67 2.89 16.12
CA TRP A 103 4.80 2.35 15.37
C TRP A 103 5.88 1.79 16.32
N PRO A 104 6.26 0.49 16.21
CA PRO A 104 7.23 -0.13 17.09
C PRO A 104 8.66 0.31 16.73
N ARG A 105 9.06 1.50 17.18
CA ARG A 105 10.42 2.00 16.99
C ARG A 105 11.42 1.06 17.64
N GLY A 106 12.32 0.47 16.85
CA GLY A 106 13.31 -0.49 17.34
C GLY A 106 12.69 -1.83 17.77
N GLY A 107 11.42 -2.08 17.45
CA GLY A 107 10.79 -3.37 17.66
C GLY A 107 11.45 -4.41 16.75
N VAL A 108 12.09 -5.40 17.35
CA VAL A 108 12.59 -6.57 16.63
C VAL A 108 11.41 -7.50 16.44
N ALA A 109 11.14 -7.90 15.19
CA ALA A 109 10.15 -8.93 14.93
C ALA A 109 10.63 -10.22 15.64
N PRO A 110 9.76 -10.91 16.41
CA PRO A 110 10.12 -12.21 16.96
C PRO A 110 10.48 -13.17 15.83
N GLU A 111 11.32 -14.16 16.13
CA GLU A 111 11.67 -15.19 15.17
C GLU A 111 10.39 -15.92 14.70
N PRO A 112 10.28 -16.24 13.40
CA PRO A 112 9.11 -16.92 12.87
C PRO A 112 9.02 -18.34 13.44
N ASP A 113 7.84 -18.71 13.95
CA ASP A 113 7.55 -20.06 14.47
C ASP A 113 7.51 -21.15 13.36
N ASP A 114 7.80 -20.81 12.10
CA ASP A 114 7.69 -21.69 10.93
C ASP A 114 8.92 -22.63 10.76
N GLU A 115 9.45 -23.15 11.87
CA GLU A 115 10.40 -24.28 11.88
C GLU A 115 9.66 -25.59 12.25
N LEU A 116 8.91 -26.17 11.32
CA LEU A 116 8.40 -27.54 11.42
C LEU A 116 8.45 -28.28 10.07
#